data_AF-A0A0P8ZDI4-F1
#
_entry.id   AF-A0A0P8ZDI4-F1
#
_cell.length_a   1.000
_cell.length_b   1.000
_cell.length_c   1.000
_cell.angle_alpha   90.00
_cell.angle_beta   90.00
_cell.angle_gamma   90.00
#
_symmetry.space_group_name_H-M   'P 1'
#
loop_
_entity.id
_entity.type
_entity.pdbx_description
1 polymer ?
#
loop_
_entity_poly.entity_id
_entity_poly.type
_entity_poly.pdbx_seq_one_letter_code
_entity_poly.pdbx_strand_id
1 'polypeptide(L)'
;MNFKGIEEKVIKFRDERLWRKYHTPKNLAISLAIELGELLEHFQWETNDEIFEKIKNKEVQEKIEEEMADIIIYLVILAHELGIDLDKAVEEKLKKNEEKYPVKEIRIEEIVKELGGEIIEPKGEVKSVKQVVKLLGVQPDQIIKSLVFIVNESEPILVIVDGKSKASIEKLKKVFGNVRMAKAKEVERITGYKVGEVPPVGVPIRTIMDKKVLGKEFVIGGGGRIDRLSKLSPKKILEFQKAELLDVAE
;
A
#
# COMPACT_ATOMS: atom_id res chain seq x y z
N MET A 1 13.91 0.10 19.10
CA MET A 1 15.28 0.43 18.65
C MET A 1 16.09 0.60 19.93
N ASN A 2 17.22 1.30 19.97
CA ASN A 2 17.87 1.61 21.25
C ASN A 2 18.13 3.11 21.36
N PHE A 3 17.07 3.92 21.25
CA PHE A 3 17.19 5.36 21.45
C PHE A 3 17.50 5.68 22.89
N LYS A 4 16.99 4.90 23.84
CA LYS A 4 17.30 5.07 25.27
C LYS A 4 18.80 5.05 25.58
N GLY A 5 19.55 4.13 24.98
CA GLY A 5 21.01 4.08 25.16
C GLY A 5 21.75 5.27 24.55
N ILE A 6 21.21 5.88 23.49
CA ILE A 6 21.75 7.10 22.89
C ILE A 6 21.40 8.31 23.77
N GLU A 7 20.16 8.39 24.23
CA GLU A 7 19.65 9.42 25.13
C GLU A 7 20.52 9.55 26.39
N GLU A 8 20.80 8.44 27.07
CA GLU A 8 21.64 8.45 28.27
C GLU A 8 23.03 9.07 28.01
N LYS A 9 23.67 8.73 26.89
CA LYS A 9 24.99 9.27 26.52
C LYS A 9 24.92 10.74 26.16
N VAL A 10 23.93 11.13 25.36
CA VAL A 10 23.77 12.50 24.86
C VAL A 10 23.39 13.47 26.00
N ILE A 11 22.46 13.06 26.87
CA ILE A 11 22.06 13.88 28.03
C ILE A 11 23.21 14.03 29.01
N LYS A 12 23.97 12.96 29.29
CA LYS A 12 25.19 13.05 30.10
C LYS A 12 26.19 14.03 29.48
N PHE A 13 26.48 13.90 28.18
CA PHE A 13 27.41 14.77 27.46
C PHE A 13 27.00 16.25 27.53
N ARG A 14 25.69 16.53 27.34
CA ARG A 14 25.10 17.88 27.45
C ARG A 14 25.23 18.45 28.85
N ASP A 15 24.90 17.66 29.86
CA ASP A 15 24.82 18.12 31.25
C ASP A 15 26.21 18.33 31.85
N GLU A 16 27.20 17.49 31.51
CA GLU A 16 28.62 17.70 31.87
C GLU A 16 29.18 19.04 31.36
N ARG A 17 28.58 19.58 30.29
CA ARG A 17 28.95 20.88 29.69
C ARG A 17 28.06 22.03 30.14
N LEU A 18 27.09 21.77 31.03
CA LEU A 18 26.10 22.75 31.50
C LEU A 18 25.30 23.39 30.35
N TRP A 19 25.12 22.67 29.24
CA TRP A 19 24.44 23.18 28.04
C TRP A 19 22.93 23.13 28.14
N ARG A 20 22.37 22.43 29.12
CA ARG A 20 20.93 22.33 29.35
C ARG A 20 20.20 23.68 29.31
N LYS A 21 20.82 24.74 29.84
CA LYS A 21 20.26 26.11 29.86
C LYS A 21 20.01 26.70 28.46
N TYR A 22 20.68 26.21 27.42
CA TYR A 22 20.51 26.65 26.03
C TYR A 22 19.56 25.72 25.25
N HIS A 23 19.36 24.49 25.72
CA HIS A 23 18.59 23.45 25.05
C HIS A 23 17.11 23.53 25.43
N THR A 24 16.48 24.66 25.13
CA THR A 24 15.01 24.79 25.22
C THR A 24 14.34 24.10 24.02
N PRO A 25 13.08 23.61 24.13
CA PRO A 25 12.40 22.96 23.01
C PRO A 25 12.39 23.78 21.71
N LYS A 26 12.22 25.11 21.83
CA LYS A 26 12.29 26.02 20.68
C LYS A 26 13.66 25.99 20.01
N ASN A 27 14.74 26.12 20.80
CA ASN A 27 16.09 26.18 20.26
C ASN A 27 16.49 24.83 19.64
N LEU A 28 16.15 23.72 20.28
CA LEU A 28 16.43 22.38 19.77
C LEU A 28 15.67 22.10 18.46
N ALA A 29 14.42 22.53 18.35
CA ALA A 29 13.66 22.40 17.10
C ALA A 29 14.26 23.25 15.96
N ILE A 30 14.81 24.43 16.29
CA ILE A 30 15.54 25.26 15.32
C ILE A 30 16.83 24.56 14.88
N SER A 31 17.64 24.06 15.82
CA SER A 31 18.86 23.31 15.50
C SER A 31 18.56 22.10 14.62
N LEU A 32 17.55 21.29 14.98
CA LEU A 32 17.11 20.15 14.17
C LEU A 32 16.75 20.53 12.72
N ALA A 33 16.11 21.69 12.52
CA ALA A 33 15.77 22.17 11.18
C ALA A 33 17.01 22.64 10.39
N ILE A 34 18.04 23.16 11.07
CA ILE A 34 19.31 23.55 10.47
C ILE A 34 20.06 22.29 10.01
N GLU A 35 20.26 21.29 10.86
CA GLU A 35 20.97 20.05 10.49
C GLU A 35 20.24 19.29 9.37
N LEU A 36 18.89 19.34 9.35
CA LEU A 36 18.12 18.80 8.22
C LEU A 36 18.37 19.56 6.91
N GLY A 37 18.65 20.86 6.99
CA GLY A 37 19.06 21.68 5.86
C GLY A 37 20.46 21.30 5.37
N GLU A 38 21.42 21.14 6.28
CA GLU A 38 22.80 20.73 5.98
C GLU A 38 22.81 19.33 5.34
N LEU A 39 22.05 18.37 5.88
CA LEU A 39 21.83 17.06 5.24
C LEU A 39 21.26 17.21 3.82
N LEU A 40 20.29 18.10 3.62
CA LEU A 40 19.65 18.29 2.32
C LEU A 40 20.63 18.81 1.26
N GLU A 41 21.57 19.69 1.62
CA GLU A 41 22.58 20.25 0.71
C GLU A 41 23.38 19.18 -0.03
N HIS A 42 23.58 18.00 0.57
CA HIS A 42 24.25 16.88 -0.09
C HIS A 42 23.51 16.29 -1.29
N PHE A 43 22.21 16.57 -1.45
CA PHE A 43 21.35 16.02 -2.50
C PHE A 43 20.78 17.09 -3.44
N GLN A 44 21.04 18.38 -3.19
CA GLN A 44 20.45 19.44 -4.00
C GLN A 44 21.07 19.48 -5.40
N TRP A 45 20.24 19.78 -6.40
CA TRP A 45 20.64 20.06 -7.79
C TRP A 45 21.20 18.87 -8.58
N GLU A 46 21.16 17.65 -8.02
CA GLU A 46 21.64 16.43 -8.67
C GLU A 46 20.46 15.51 -9.05
N THR A 47 20.65 14.73 -10.11
CA THR A 47 19.75 13.64 -10.49
C THR A 47 19.97 12.41 -9.59
N ASN A 48 18.99 11.50 -9.57
CA ASN A 48 19.11 10.27 -8.78
C ASN A 48 20.36 9.45 -9.13
N ASP A 49 20.69 9.33 -10.42
CA ASP A 49 21.86 8.55 -10.87
C ASP A 49 23.17 9.19 -10.41
N GLU A 50 23.26 10.54 -10.47
CA GLU A 50 24.42 11.28 -9.97
C GLU A 50 24.57 11.13 -8.44
N ILE A 51 23.47 11.20 -7.69
CA ILE A 51 23.47 10.98 -6.24
C ILE A 51 23.97 9.57 -5.92
N PHE A 52 23.47 8.54 -6.60
CA PHE A 52 23.87 7.15 -6.35
C PHE A 52 25.35 6.89 -6.64
N GLU A 53 25.96 7.58 -7.59
CA GLU A 53 27.41 7.51 -7.80
C GLU A 53 28.17 8.32 -6.74
N LYS A 54 27.70 9.52 -6.40
CA LYS A 54 28.34 10.41 -5.43
C LYS A 54 28.45 9.78 -4.04
N ILE A 55 27.41 9.12 -3.54
CA ILE A 55 27.40 8.50 -2.21
C ILE A 55 28.36 7.30 -2.09
N LYS A 56 28.90 6.78 -3.20
CA LYS A 56 29.98 5.78 -3.16
C LYS A 56 31.32 6.39 -2.73
N ASN A 57 31.46 7.71 -2.83
CA ASN A 57 32.63 8.41 -2.31
C ASN A 57 32.55 8.46 -0.77
N LYS A 58 33.58 7.90 -0.13
CA LYS A 58 33.66 7.79 1.33
C LYS A 58 33.63 9.16 2.04
N GLU A 59 34.27 10.19 1.49
CA GLU A 59 34.26 11.53 2.09
C GLU A 59 32.86 12.16 2.06
N VAL A 60 32.08 11.87 1.02
CA VAL A 60 30.68 12.33 0.95
C VAL A 60 29.82 11.56 1.94
N GLN A 61 30.02 10.24 2.03
CA GLN A 61 29.31 9.40 2.98
C GLN A 61 29.58 9.85 4.43
N GLU A 62 30.83 10.13 4.79
CA GLU A 62 31.21 10.59 6.13
C GLU A 62 30.50 11.89 6.50
N LYS A 63 30.40 12.86 5.59
CA LYS A 63 29.65 14.11 5.83
C LYS A 63 28.16 13.87 6.04
N ILE A 64 27.54 13.06 5.17
CA ILE A 64 26.13 12.69 5.32
C ILE A 64 25.88 11.98 6.66
N GLU A 65 26.80 11.11 7.09
CA GLU A 65 26.74 10.43 8.38
C GLU A 65 26.82 11.40 9.57
N GLU A 66 27.67 12.43 9.50
CA GLU A 66 27.76 13.49 10.50
C GLU A 66 26.44 14.26 10.63
N GLU A 67 25.87 14.73 9.52
CA GLU A 67 24.58 15.44 9.54
C GLU A 67 23.44 14.58 10.09
N MET A 68 23.39 13.31 9.69
CA MET A 68 22.41 12.35 10.22
C MET A 68 22.59 12.13 11.73
N ALA A 69 23.84 12.10 12.22
CA ALA A 69 24.12 11.95 13.64
C ALA A 69 23.65 13.19 14.43
N ASP A 70 23.90 14.40 13.92
CA ASP A 70 23.50 15.64 14.57
C ASP A 70 21.97 15.78 14.64
N ILE A 71 21.26 15.41 13.57
CA ILE A 71 19.79 15.30 13.56
C ILE A 71 19.31 14.39 14.70
N ILE A 72 19.91 13.20 14.84
CA ILE A 72 19.53 12.26 15.90
C ILE A 72 19.83 12.83 17.28
N ILE A 73 20.99 13.46 17.47
CA ILE A 73 21.39 14.06 18.75
C ILE A 73 20.39 15.14 19.17
N TYR A 74 20.07 16.10 18.31
CA TYR A 74 19.12 17.17 18.65
C TYR A 74 17.70 16.63 18.85
N LEU A 75 17.26 15.68 18.04
CA LEU A 75 15.94 15.05 18.20
C LEU A 75 15.83 14.33 19.55
N VAL A 76 16.86 13.60 19.96
CA VAL A 76 16.91 12.87 21.24
C VAL A 76 16.86 13.84 22.42
N ILE A 77 17.65 14.93 22.38
CA ILE A 77 17.60 15.95 23.44
C ILE A 77 16.22 16.61 23.49
N LEU A 78 15.63 16.92 22.33
CA LEU A 78 14.29 17.50 22.25
C LEU A 78 13.24 16.57 22.85
N ALA A 79 13.28 15.29 22.49
CA ALA A 79 12.37 14.28 23.02
C ALA A 79 12.50 14.17 24.55
N HIS A 80 13.73 14.16 25.08
CA HIS A 80 13.99 14.15 26.52
C HIS A 80 13.36 15.36 27.23
N GLU A 81 13.59 16.58 26.74
CA GLU A 81 13.01 17.80 27.34
C GLU A 81 11.48 17.86 27.22
N LEU A 82 10.89 17.16 26.25
CA LEU A 82 9.43 17.03 26.07
C LEU A 82 8.84 15.81 26.80
N GLY A 83 9.65 14.95 27.40
CA GLY A 83 9.19 13.70 28.04
C GLY A 83 8.63 12.67 27.06
N ILE A 84 9.13 12.65 25.82
CA ILE A 84 8.71 11.75 24.75
C ILE A 84 9.63 10.53 24.71
N ASP A 85 9.06 9.34 24.83
CA ASP A 85 9.75 8.08 24.57
C ASP A 85 9.80 7.81 23.06
N LEU A 86 10.96 8.01 22.44
CA LEU A 86 11.15 7.82 21.00
C LEU A 86 11.00 6.37 20.56
N ASP A 87 11.46 5.40 21.35
CA ASP A 87 11.32 3.98 21.02
C ASP A 87 9.84 3.61 20.94
N LYS A 88 9.05 4.01 21.93
CA LYS A 88 7.59 3.81 21.92
C LYS A 88 6.90 4.57 20.79
N ALA A 89 7.25 5.85 20.57
CA ALA A 89 6.64 6.68 19.54
C ALA A 89 6.85 6.10 18.13
N VAL A 90 8.05 5.60 17.83
CA VAL A 90 8.37 4.95 16.56
C VAL A 90 7.61 3.64 16.41
N GLU A 91 7.56 2.79 17.44
CA GLU A 91 6.82 1.52 17.39
C GLU A 91 5.32 1.73 17.12
N GLU A 92 4.69 2.68 17.81
CA GLU A 92 3.28 3.01 17.59
C GLU A 92 3.05 3.58 16.18
N LYS A 93 3.98 4.40 15.68
CA LYS A 93 3.90 4.95 14.33
C LYS A 93 4.05 3.86 13.27
N LEU A 94 4.95 2.90 13.46
CA LEU A 94 5.13 1.75 12.56
C LEU A 94 3.86 0.90 12.50
N LYS A 95 3.24 0.56 13.64
CA LYS A 95 1.96 -0.17 13.68
C LYS A 95 0.86 0.55 12.89
N LYS A 96 0.70 1.86 13.11
CA LYS A 96 -0.25 2.68 12.35
C LYS A 96 0.06 2.71 10.85
N ASN A 97 1.33 2.71 10.48
CA ASN A 97 1.73 2.69 9.07
C ASN A 97 1.51 1.31 8.44
N GLU A 98 1.74 0.20 9.15
CA GLU A 98 1.43 -1.16 8.68
C GLU A 98 -0.07 -1.35 8.41
N GLU A 99 -0.91 -0.81 9.29
CA GLU A 99 -2.37 -0.78 9.08
C GLU A 99 -2.76 0.11 7.89
N LYS A 100 -2.06 1.22 7.70
CA LYS A 100 -2.34 2.19 6.63
C LYS A 100 -1.81 1.72 5.26
N TYR A 101 -0.73 0.95 5.22
CA TYR A 101 -0.04 0.48 4.01
C TYR A 101 0.35 -1.00 4.13
N PRO A 102 -0.61 -1.93 4.21
CA PRO A 102 -0.31 -3.34 4.33
C PRO A 102 0.39 -3.85 3.07
N VAL A 103 1.32 -4.80 3.23
CA VAL A 103 2.19 -5.36 2.17
C VAL A 103 1.40 -5.83 0.93
N LYS A 104 0.20 -6.38 1.13
CA LYS A 104 -0.69 -6.81 0.04
C LYS A 104 -1.13 -5.64 -0.87
N GLU A 105 -1.33 -4.45 -0.31
CA GLU A 105 -1.76 -3.26 -1.06
C GLU A 105 -0.63 -2.63 -1.86
N ILE A 106 0.61 -2.66 -1.34
CA ILE A 106 1.78 -2.21 -2.09
C ILE A 106 2.01 -3.14 -3.29
N ARG A 107 1.87 -4.46 -3.09
CA ARG A 107 1.99 -5.46 -4.16
C ARG A 107 0.97 -5.27 -5.27
N ILE A 108 -0.29 -4.95 -4.96
CA ILE A 108 -1.29 -4.77 -6.02
C ILE A 108 -1.00 -3.53 -6.87
N GLU A 109 -0.53 -2.44 -6.25
CA GLU A 109 -0.18 -1.22 -6.97
C GLU A 109 0.99 -1.45 -7.95
N GLU A 110 2.02 -2.18 -7.53
CA GLU A 110 3.13 -2.56 -8.40
C GLU A 110 2.69 -3.51 -9.53
N ILE A 111 1.93 -4.57 -9.21
CA ILE A 111 1.39 -5.49 -10.22
C ILE A 111 0.55 -4.74 -11.25
N VAL A 112 -0.32 -3.82 -10.81
CA VAL A 112 -1.17 -3.04 -11.72
C VAL A 112 -0.31 -2.17 -12.64
N LYS A 113 0.74 -1.52 -12.13
CA LYS A 113 1.66 -0.71 -12.94
C LYS A 113 2.45 -1.56 -13.94
N GLU A 114 2.98 -2.71 -13.52
CA GLU A 114 3.70 -3.65 -14.39
C GLU A 114 2.83 -4.16 -15.56
N LEU A 115 1.53 -4.31 -15.31
CA LEU A 115 0.55 -4.70 -16.33
C LEU A 115 0.09 -3.53 -17.23
N GLY A 116 0.68 -2.34 -17.07
CA GLY A 116 0.31 -1.12 -17.80
C GLY A 116 -1.04 -0.52 -17.37
N GLY A 117 -1.49 -0.84 -16.15
CA GLY A 117 -2.71 -0.32 -15.55
C GLY A 117 -2.48 0.90 -14.66
N GLU A 118 -3.56 1.32 -14.01
CA GLU A 118 -3.59 2.51 -13.16
C GLU A 118 -4.34 2.21 -11.85
N ILE A 119 -3.79 2.66 -10.71
CA ILE A 119 -4.52 2.72 -9.45
C ILE A 119 -5.24 4.07 -9.37
N ILE A 120 -6.55 4.02 -9.18
CA ILE A 120 -7.41 5.19 -9.08
C ILE A 120 -7.85 5.35 -7.62
N GLU A 121 -7.59 6.53 -7.05
CA GLU A 121 -8.06 6.93 -5.73
C GLU A 121 -9.17 7.98 -5.89
N PRO A 122 -10.45 7.56 -5.97
CA PRO A 122 -11.53 8.52 -6.09
C PRO A 122 -11.61 9.39 -4.83
N LYS A 123 -11.64 10.71 -5.01
CA LYS A 123 -11.79 11.66 -3.90
C LYS A 123 -13.16 11.47 -3.23
N GLY A 124 -13.19 10.93 -2.01
CA GLY A 124 -14.39 10.70 -1.19
C GLY A 124 -14.71 9.22 -0.93
N GLU A 125 -15.60 8.93 0.02
CA GLU A 125 -16.02 7.55 0.30
C GLU A 125 -16.87 6.99 -0.85
N VAL A 126 -16.27 6.18 -1.71
CA VAL A 126 -16.98 5.50 -2.79
C VAL A 126 -17.56 4.18 -2.27
N LYS A 127 -18.89 4.14 -2.10
CA LYS A 127 -19.62 2.98 -1.55
C LYS A 127 -20.39 2.19 -2.61
N SER A 128 -20.42 2.64 -3.86
CA SER A 128 -21.23 1.98 -4.90
C SER A 128 -20.71 2.17 -6.33
N VAL A 129 -21.00 1.19 -7.19
CA VAL A 129 -20.75 1.22 -8.65
C VAL A 129 -21.30 2.50 -9.30
N LYS A 130 -22.48 2.97 -8.89
CA LYS A 130 -23.10 4.19 -9.42
C LYS A 130 -22.25 5.45 -9.14
N GLN A 131 -21.60 5.51 -7.99
CA GLN A 131 -20.70 6.61 -7.66
C GLN A 131 -19.41 6.52 -8.47
N VAL A 132 -18.81 5.33 -8.62
CA VAL A 132 -17.62 5.12 -9.47
C VAL A 132 -17.88 5.58 -10.91
N VAL A 133 -18.99 5.14 -11.50
CA VAL A 133 -19.43 5.49 -12.86
C VAL A 133 -19.54 7.00 -13.02
N LYS A 134 -20.20 7.69 -12.08
CA LYS A 134 -20.39 9.14 -12.14
C LYS A 134 -19.08 9.91 -11.95
N LEU A 135 -18.20 9.44 -11.05
CA LEU A 135 -16.93 10.10 -10.75
C LEU A 135 -15.91 9.93 -11.88
N LEU A 136 -15.86 8.76 -12.51
CA LEU A 136 -14.84 8.41 -13.50
C LEU A 136 -15.32 8.54 -14.95
N GLY A 137 -16.60 8.82 -15.17
CA GLY A 137 -17.16 8.94 -16.53
C GLY A 137 -17.14 7.63 -17.33
N VAL A 138 -17.14 6.48 -16.65
CA VAL A 138 -17.02 5.14 -17.27
C VAL A 138 -18.38 4.47 -17.44
N GLN A 139 -18.48 3.52 -18.35
CA GLN A 139 -19.71 2.75 -18.52
C GLN A 139 -19.87 1.71 -17.38
N PRO A 140 -21.09 1.43 -16.88
CA PRO A 140 -21.25 0.53 -15.73
C PRO A 140 -20.81 -0.92 -15.98
N ASP A 141 -20.75 -1.36 -17.23
CA ASP A 141 -20.24 -2.66 -17.64
C ASP A 141 -18.71 -2.73 -17.69
N GLN A 142 -18.01 -1.58 -17.68
CA GLN A 142 -16.56 -1.52 -17.47
C GLN A 142 -16.18 -1.74 -16.00
N ILE A 143 -17.12 -1.59 -15.06
CA ILE A 143 -16.89 -2.02 -13.69
C ILE A 143 -16.96 -3.53 -13.64
N ILE A 144 -16.07 -4.17 -12.87
CA ILE A 144 -16.10 -5.62 -12.63
C ILE A 144 -16.26 -5.92 -11.15
N LYS A 145 -16.82 -7.09 -10.85
CA LYS A 145 -16.92 -7.64 -9.49
C LYS A 145 -16.04 -8.88 -9.40
N SER A 146 -15.15 -8.88 -8.43
CA SER A 146 -14.30 -10.01 -8.06
C SER A 146 -14.94 -10.73 -6.88
N LEU A 147 -15.56 -11.89 -7.12
CA LEU A 147 -16.33 -12.64 -6.14
C LEU A 147 -15.64 -13.97 -5.83
N VAL A 148 -15.54 -14.34 -4.54
CA VAL A 148 -14.93 -15.61 -4.16
C VAL A 148 -16.02 -16.65 -3.90
N PHE A 149 -15.89 -17.81 -4.51
CA PHE A 149 -16.73 -18.98 -4.29
C PHE A 149 -15.90 -20.14 -3.75
N ILE A 150 -16.56 -21.03 -3.02
CA ILE A 150 -16.01 -22.31 -2.59
C ILE A 150 -16.70 -23.41 -3.40
N VAL A 151 -15.91 -24.20 -4.11
CA VAL A 151 -16.35 -25.36 -4.88
C VAL A 151 -15.87 -26.64 -4.22
N ASN A 152 -16.63 -27.73 -4.39
CA ASN A 152 -16.28 -29.05 -3.82
C ASN A 152 -15.89 -28.96 -2.32
N GLU A 153 -16.65 -28.17 -1.57
CA GLU A 153 -16.53 -27.92 -0.12
C GLU A 153 -15.31 -27.12 0.36
N SER A 154 -14.16 -27.22 -0.30
CA SER A 154 -12.92 -26.59 0.18
C SER A 154 -12.13 -25.77 -0.84
N GLU A 155 -12.35 -25.93 -2.14
CA GLU A 155 -11.53 -25.29 -3.17
C GLU A 155 -12.03 -23.86 -3.44
N PRO A 156 -11.23 -22.81 -3.19
CA PRO A 156 -11.63 -21.45 -3.50
C PRO A 156 -11.38 -21.10 -4.96
N ILE A 157 -12.36 -20.44 -5.58
CA ILE A 157 -12.23 -19.84 -6.92
C ILE A 157 -12.58 -18.36 -6.87
N LEU A 158 -11.85 -17.55 -7.64
CA LEU A 158 -12.19 -16.16 -7.93
C LEU A 158 -13.06 -16.13 -9.18
N VAL A 159 -14.20 -15.46 -9.15
CA VAL A 159 -15.10 -15.29 -10.30
C VAL A 159 -15.22 -13.80 -10.61
N ILE A 160 -14.79 -13.42 -11.82
CA ILE A 160 -14.81 -12.05 -12.32
C ILE A 160 -15.98 -11.91 -13.30
N VAL A 161 -16.94 -11.05 -12.95
CA VAL A 161 -18.09 -10.70 -13.80
C VAL A 161 -18.17 -9.20 -14.00
N ASP A 162 -18.87 -8.74 -15.04
CA ASP A 162 -19.15 -7.30 -15.20
C ASP A 162 -20.12 -6.77 -14.11
N GLY A 163 -20.10 -5.47 -13.92
CA GLY A 163 -20.78 -4.77 -12.84
C GLY A 163 -22.30 -4.81 -12.96
N LYS A 164 -22.85 -5.01 -14.17
CA LYS A 164 -24.30 -5.12 -14.41
C LYS A 164 -24.80 -6.53 -14.15
N SER A 165 -23.99 -7.54 -14.46
CA SER A 165 -24.35 -8.93 -14.28
C SER A 165 -24.23 -9.41 -12.82
N LYS A 166 -24.84 -10.57 -12.55
CA LYS A 166 -24.62 -11.38 -11.34
C LYS A 166 -23.92 -12.68 -11.71
N ALA A 167 -23.06 -13.20 -10.83
CA ALA A 167 -22.50 -14.54 -11.02
C ALA A 167 -23.61 -15.59 -10.82
N SER A 168 -23.83 -16.42 -11.83
CA SER A 168 -24.86 -17.46 -11.84
C SER A 168 -24.36 -18.70 -11.13
N ILE A 169 -24.90 -18.96 -9.94
CA ILE A 169 -24.58 -20.18 -9.16
C ILE A 169 -24.97 -21.43 -9.95
N GLU A 170 -26.06 -21.40 -10.72
CA GLU A 170 -26.49 -22.55 -11.52
C GLU A 170 -25.46 -22.90 -12.59
N LYS A 171 -24.94 -21.90 -13.33
CA LYS A 171 -23.88 -22.12 -14.33
C LYS A 171 -22.59 -22.62 -13.70
N LEU A 172 -22.20 -22.03 -12.56
CA LEU A 172 -21.02 -22.50 -11.80
C LEU A 172 -21.20 -23.94 -11.31
N LYS A 173 -22.39 -24.32 -10.83
CA LYS A 173 -22.68 -25.70 -10.40
C LYS A 173 -22.59 -26.71 -11.54
N LYS A 174 -23.01 -26.33 -12.75
CA LYS A 174 -22.89 -27.19 -13.95
C LYS A 174 -21.43 -27.50 -14.30
N VAL A 175 -20.51 -26.57 -14.01
CA VAL A 175 -19.08 -26.73 -14.31
C VAL A 175 -18.32 -27.38 -13.15
N PHE A 176 -18.60 -26.97 -11.92
CA PHE A 176 -17.78 -27.30 -10.75
C PHE A 176 -18.48 -28.20 -9.71
N GLY A 177 -19.73 -28.60 -9.93
CA GLY A 177 -20.50 -29.42 -8.99
C GLY A 177 -21.09 -28.59 -7.85
N ASN A 178 -20.70 -28.86 -6.60
CA ASN A 178 -21.23 -28.11 -5.45
C ASN A 178 -20.52 -26.76 -5.32
N VAL A 179 -21.29 -25.66 -5.28
CA VAL A 179 -20.76 -24.28 -5.25
C VAL A 179 -21.53 -23.44 -4.24
N ARG A 180 -20.81 -22.69 -3.42
CA ARG A 180 -21.35 -21.64 -2.54
C ARG A 180 -20.49 -20.39 -2.57
N MET A 181 -21.08 -19.24 -2.27
CA MET A 181 -20.30 -18.02 -2.08
C MET A 181 -19.48 -18.10 -0.78
N ALA A 182 -18.25 -17.58 -0.80
CA ALA A 182 -17.42 -17.49 0.40
C ALA A 182 -17.98 -16.43 1.36
N LYS A 183 -17.95 -16.72 2.67
CA LYS A 183 -18.33 -15.76 3.71
C LYS A 183 -17.23 -14.70 3.86
N ALA A 184 -17.55 -13.52 4.40
CA ALA A 184 -16.60 -12.41 4.53
C ALA A 184 -15.26 -12.80 5.20
N LYS A 185 -15.31 -13.55 6.31
CA LYS A 185 -14.11 -14.06 6.99
C LYS A 185 -13.30 -15.05 6.13
N GLU A 186 -13.97 -15.83 5.28
CA GLU A 186 -13.30 -16.74 4.36
C GLU A 186 -12.62 -15.96 3.24
N VAL A 187 -13.29 -14.94 2.67
CA VAL A 187 -12.71 -14.06 1.63
C VAL A 187 -11.42 -13.44 2.13
N GLU A 188 -11.43 -12.86 3.33
CA GLU A 188 -10.25 -12.22 3.92
C GLU A 188 -9.14 -13.25 4.20
N ARG A 189 -9.47 -14.42 4.74
CA ARG A 189 -8.50 -15.50 4.98
C ARG A 189 -7.87 -16.04 3.69
N ILE A 190 -8.66 -16.17 2.61
CA ILE A 190 -8.24 -16.78 1.34
C ILE A 190 -7.44 -15.78 0.50
N THR A 191 -7.95 -14.55 0.37
CA THR A 191 -7.42 -13.57 -0.58
C THR A 191 -6.50 -12.55 0.08
N GLY A 192 -6.60 -12.40 1.41
CA GLY A 192 -6.01 -11.29 2.14
C GLY A 192 -6.83 -10.00 2.07
N TYR A 193 -7.90 -9.91 1.29
CA TYR A 193 -8.70 -8.69 1.08
C TYR A 193 -10.11 -8.82 1.64
N LYS A 194 -10.73 -7.70 2.04
CA LYS A 194 -12.13 -7.72 2.46
C LYS A 194 -13.06 -7.81 1.24
N VAL A 195 -14.31 -8.19 1.50
CA VAL A 195 -15.35 -8.20 0.47
C VAL A 195 -15.50 -6.80 -0.13
N GLY A 196 -15.45 -6.72 -1.47
CA GLY A 196 -15.49 -5.45 -2.21
C GLY A 196 -14.12 -4.85 -2.52
N GLU A 197 -13.06 -5.30 -1.85
CA GLU A 197 -11.69 -4.81 -2.08
C GLU A 197 -10.86 -5.75 -2.96
N VAL A 198 -11.32 -7.01 -3.12
CA VAL A 198 -10.62 -8.08 -3.83
C VAL A 198 -10.24 -7.62 -5.25
N PRO A 199 -8.93 -7.51 -5.56
CA PRO A 199 -8.50 -7.11 -6.89
C PRO A 199 -8.69 -8.23 -7.92
N PRO A 200 -8.77 -7.89 -9.22
CA PRO A 200 -8.87 -8.89 -10.28
C PRO A 200 -7.55 -9.63 -10.55
N VAL A 201 -6.42 -9.14 -10.02
CA VAL A 201 -5.08 -9.73 -10.17
C VAL A 201 -4.38 -9.80 -8.81
N GLY A 202 -3.28 -10.56 -8.72
CA GLY A 202 -2.49 -10.66 -7.49
C GLY A 202 -3.15 -11.49 -6.37
N VAL A 203 -4.21 -12.24 -6.70
CA VAL A 203 -4.88 -13.16 -5.78
C VAL A 203 -4.50 -14.60 -6.15
N PRO A 204 -3.87 -15.39 -5.26
CA PRO A 204 -3.29 -16.69 -5.61
C PRO A 204 -4.33 -17.83 -5.57
N ILE A 205 -5.47 -17.63 -6.22
CA ILE A 205 -6.52 -18.66 -6.36
C ILE A 205 -6.95 -18.80 -7.81
N ARG A 206 -7.45 -19.98 -8.15
CA ARG A 206 -7.97 -20.28 -9.49
C ARG A 206 -9.00 -19.23 -9.88
N THR A 207 -8.81 -18.61 -11.04
CA THR A 207 -9.62 -17.47 -11.48
C THR A 207 -10.45 -17.83 -12.70
N ILE A 208 -11.75 -17.54 -12.64
CA ILE A 208 -12.72 -17.67 -13.71
C ILE A 208 -13.15 -16.27 -14.13
N MET A 209 -13.08 -15.97 -15.42
CA MET A 209 -13.55 -14.70 -15.96
C MET A 209 -14.75 -14.95 -16.88
N ASP A 210 -15.81 -14.17 -16.70
CA ASP A 210 -16.94 -14.22 -17.61
C ASP A 210 -16.57 -13.68 -18.99
N LYS A 211 -17.01 -14.38 -20.05
CA LYS A 211 -16.71 -14.03 -21.44
C LYS A 211 -17.08 -12.58 -21.81
N LYS A 212 -18.12 -12.00 -21.19
CA LYS A 212 -18.54 -10.60 -21.43
C LYS A 212 -17.53 -9.57 -20.93
N VAL A 213 -16.60 -9.96 -20.06
CA VAL A 213 -15.55 -9.06 -19.53
C VAL A 213 -14.45 -8.85 -20.57
N LEU A 214 -14.09 -9.89 -21.33
CA LEU A 214 -12.94 -9.87 -22.25
C LEU A 214 -13.08 -8.88 -23.42
N GLY A 215 -14.31 -8.62 -23.87
CA GLY A 215 -14.60 -7.75 -25.00
C GLY A 215 -14.35 -6.26 -24.75
N LYS A 216 -13.94 -5.86 -23.54
CA LYS A 216 -13.75 -4.46 -23.14
C LYS A 216 -12.30 -4.04 -23.29
N GLU A 217 -12.08 -2.78 -23.66
CA GLU A 217 -10.74 -2.20 -23.76
C GLU A 217 -10.04 -2.17 -22.39
N PHE A 218 -10.76 -1.68 -21.38
CA PHE A 218 -10.35 -1.70 -19.99
C PHE A 218 -11.54 -1.99 -19.07
N VAL A 219 -11.22 -2.43 -17.85
CA VAL A 219 -12.15 -2.63 -16.76
C VAL A 219 -11.61 -2.04 -15.47
N ILE A 220 -12.52 -1.72 -14.55
CA ILE A 220 -12.22 -1.16 -13.23
C ILE A 220 -12.76 -2.11 -12.16
N GLY A 221 -11.89 -2.60 -11.29
CA GLY A 221 -12.21 -3.50 -10.18
C GLY A 221 -11.66 -3.00 -8.85
N GLY A 222 -11.71 -3.85 -7.82
CA GLY A 222 -11.13 -3.55 -6.52
C GLY A 222 -9.62 -3.27 -6.62
N GLY A 223 -9.14 -2.22 -5.96
CA GLY A 223 -7.73 -1.84 -5.93
C GLY A 223 -6.99 -2.33 -4.68
N GLY A 224 -7.51 -3.37 -4.00
CA GLY A 224 -6.94 -3.89 -2.76
C GLY A 224 -7.39 -3.16 -1.49
N ARG A 225 -8.16 -2.07 -1.62
CA ARG A 225 -8.79 -1.31 -0.52
C ARG A 225 -10.15 -0.79 -0.94
N ILE A 226 -10.94 -0.37 0.04
CA ILE A 226 -12.26 0.23 -0.20
C ILE A 226 -12.20 1.58 -0.94
N ASP A 227 -11.10 2.34 -0.78
CA ASP A 227 -10.86 3.66 -1.36
C ASP A 227 -9.95 3.62 -2.59
N ARG A 228 -9.60 2.42 -3.09
CA ARG A 228 -8.76 2.24 -4.29
C ARG A 228 -9.45 1.36 -5.31
N LEU A 229 -9.28 1.71 -6.58
CA LEU A 229 -9.73 0.93 -7.72
C LEU A 229 -8.55 0.62 -8.63
N SER A 230 -8.56 -0.53 -9.29
CA SER A 230 -7.57 -0.89 -10.30
C SER A 230 -8.19 -0.83 -11.68
N LYS A 231 -7.60 -0.04 -12.58
CA LYS A 231 -7.95 0.01 -14.01
C LYS A 231 -6.95 -0.84 -14.79
N LEU A 232 -7.44 -1.87 -15.48
CA LEU A 232 -6.63 -2.84 -16.21
C LEU A 232 -7.31 -3.29 -17.50
N SER A 233 -6.51 -3.78 -18.45
CA SER A 233 -7.06 -4.52 -19.60
C SER A 233 -7.53 -5.92 -19.18
N PRO A 234 -8.74 -6.36 -19.56
CA PRO A 234 -9.20 -7.73 -19.35
C PRO A 234 -8.23 -8.79 -19.87
N LYS A 235 -7.55 -8.53 -20.99
CA LYS A 235 -6.54 -9.45 -21.55
C LYS A 235 -5.35 -9.62 -20.62
N LYS A 236 -4.89 -8.54 -19.99
CA LYS A 236 -3.79 -8.58 -19.02
C LYS A 236 -4.18 -9.28 -17.73
N ILE A 237 -5.42 -9.10 -17.27
CA ILE A 237 -5.98 -9.86 -16.15
C ILE A 237 -5.98 -11.36 -16.49
N LEU A 238 -6.49 -11.71 -17.67
CA LEU A 238 -6.57 -13.10 -18.16
C LEU A 238 -5.18 -13.76 -18.22
N GLU A 239 -4.19 -13.08 -18.81
CA GLU A 239 -2.81 -13.55 -18.93
C GLU A 239 -2.14 -13.71 -17.55
N PHE A 240 -2.18 -12.67 -16.71
CA PHE A 240 -1.50 -12.67 -15.43
C PHE A 240 -2.07 -13.71 -14.46
N GLN A 241 -3.41 -13.79 -14.36
CA GLN A 241 -4.07 -14.75 -13.49
C GLN A 241 -4.24 -16.15 -14.08
N LYS A 242 -3.84 -16.35 -15.34
CA LYS A 242 -4.09 -17.59 -16.08
C LYS A 242 -5.57 -18.00 -15.98
N ALA A 243 -6.46 -17.02 -16.11
CA ALA A 243 -7.86 -17.21 -15.82
C ALA A 243 -8.57 -18.02 -16.92
N GLU A 244 -9.58 -18.80 -16.53
CA GLU A 244 -10.42 -19.57 -17.45
C GLU A 244 -11.63 -18.74 -17.92
N LEU A 245 -11.92 -18.74 -19.22
CA LEU A 245 -13.05 -18.01 -19.80
C LEU A 245 -14.29 -18.88 -19.87
N LEU A 246 -15.28 -18.60 -19.02
CA LEU A 246 -16.54 -19.34 -18.95
C LEU A 246 -17.75 -18.39 -19.09
N ASP A 247 -18.91 -18.93 -19.46
CA ASP A 247 -20.18 -18.20 -19.33
C ASP A 247 -20.71 -18.48 -17.92
N VAL A 248 -20.52 -17.54 -17.00
CA VAL A 248 -20.84 -17.68 -15.57
C VAL A 248 -21.65 -16.51 -15.03
N ALA A 249 -22.12 -15.63 -15.92
CA ALA A 249 -22.96 -14.49 -15.59
C ALA A 249 -24.42 -14.66 -16.02
N GLU A 250 -25.34 -14.01 -15.30
CA GLU A 250 -26.75 -13.82 -15.63
C GLU A 250 -27.19 -12.36 -15.42
#